data_AF-A0A935TFK2-F1
#
_entry.id   AF-A0A935TFK2-F1
#
_cell.length_a   1.000
_cell.length_b   1.000
_cell.length_c   1.000
_cell.angle_alpha   90.00
_cell.angle_beta   90.00
_cell.angle_gamma   90.00
#
_symmetry.space_group_name_H-M   'P 1'
#
loop_
_entity.id
_entity.type
_entity.pdbx_description
1 polymer ?
#
loop_
_entity_poly.entity_id
_entity_poly.type
_entity_poly.pdbx_seq_one_letter_code
_entity_poly.pdbx_strand_id
1 'polypeptide(L)' 'MVSLERLGFVKVRQSGSHVIMLRGSKGCVVPIHSELKVGTLSGVLWQTAVAPEEFIAAL' A
#
# COMPACT_ATOMS: atom_id res chain seq x y z
N MET A 1 8.00 -0.82 -8.51
CA MET A 1 6.96 0.21 -8.77
C MET A 1 5.65 -0.38 -8.29
N VAL A 2 5.36 -0.06 -7.03
CA VAL A 2 4.16 -0.23 -6.19
C VAL A 2 3.08 -1.22 -6.64
N SER A 3 3.04 -2.42 -6.03
CA SER A 3 1.99 -3.43 -6.21
C SER A 3 0.57 -2.89 -5.94
N LEU A 4 0.44 -1.91 -5.04
CA LEU A 4 -0.84 -1.25 -4.78
C LEU A 4 -1.33 -0.42 -5.97
N GLU A 5 -0.45 0.18 -6.78
CA GLU A 5 -0.88 0.90 -8.00
C GLU A 5 -1.54 -0.06 -9.00
N ARG A 6 -1.00 -1.28 -9.12
CA ARG A 6 -1.58 -2.35 -9.95
C ARG A 6 -2.93 -2.84 -9.42
N LEU A 7 -3.17 -2.72 -8.12
CA LEU A 7 -4.46 -3.02 -7.47
C LEU A 7 -5.46 -1.86 -7.53
N GLY A 8 -5.15 -0.79 -8.27
CA GLY A 8 -6.02 0.36 -8.50
C GLY A 8 -5.93 1.44 -7.42
N PHE A 9 -4.89 1.43 -6.58
CA PHE A 9 -4.63 2.53 -5.66
C PHE A 9 -3.92 3.67 -6.38
N VAL A 10 -4.40 4.89 -6.16
CA VAL A 10 -3.79 6.11 -6.68
C VAL A 10 -3.01 6.82 -5.58
N LYS A 11 -1.84 7.36 -5.93
CA LYS A 11 -1.07 8.22 -5.02
C LYS A 11 -1.75 9.58 -4.94
N VAL A 12 -2.11 10.00 -3.73
CA VAL A 12 -2.79 11.30 -3.49
C VAL A 12 -1.83 12.35 -2.95
N ARG A 13 -0.90 11.93 -2.09
CA ARG A 13 0.05 12.82 -1.42
C ARG A 13 1.28 12.05 -1.01
N GLN A 14 2.44 12.70 -1.07
CA GLN A 14 3.67 12.19 -0.48
C GLN A 14 4.25 13.22 0.49
N SER A 15 4.74 12.74 1.63
CA SER A 15 5.51 13.54 2.58
C SER A 15 6.74 12.74 3.00
N GLY A 16 7.91 13.17 2.54
CA GLY A 16 9.16 12.42 2.72
C GLY A 16 9.06 11.00 2.17
N SER A 17 9.36 10.02 3.02
CA SER A 17 9.30 8.59 2.70
C SER A 17 7.93 7.94 2.90
N HIS A 18 6.85 8.71 3.09
CA HIS A 18 5.49 8.17 3.25
C HIS A 18 4.57 8.67 2.14
N VAL A 19 3.86 7.74 1.50
CA VAL A 19 2.88 8.04 0.44
C VAL A 19 1.49 7.67 0.92
N ILE A 20 0.56 8.59 0.79
CA ILE A 20 -0.86 8.33 0.94
C ILE A 20 -1.36 7.74 -0.38
N MET A 21 -1.98 6.57 -0.31
CA MET A 21 -2.60 5.89 -1.43
C MET A 21 -4.10 5.68 -1.16
N LEU A 22 -4.94 5.95 -2.16
CA LEU A 22 -6.41 5.81 -2.08
C LEU A 22 -6.94 4.90 -3.18
N ARG A 23 -7.94 4.08 -2.86
CA ARG A 23 -8.78 3.36 -3.82
C ARG A 23 -10.24 3.55 -3.41
N GLY A 24 -10.94 4.45 -4.10
CA GLY A 24 -12.30 4.87 -3.72
C GLY A 24 -12.30 5.52 -2.33
N SER A 25 -13.05 4.96 -1.38
CA SER A 25 -13.11 5.42 0.01
C SER A 25 -12.05 4.81 0.94
N LYS A 26 -11.24 3.85 0.47
CA LYS A 26 -10.21 3.18 1.28
C LYS A 26 -8.86 3.85 1.06
N GLY A 27 -8.19 4.24 2.14
CA GLY A 27 -6.87 4.87 2.09
C GLY A 27 -5.88 4.23 3.04
N CYS A 28 -4.61 4.24 2.66
CA CYS A 28 -3.52 3.82 3.53
C CYS A 28 -2.29 4.71 3.34
N VAL A 29 -1.44 4.74 4.36
CA VAL A 29 -0.12 5.36 4.28
C VAL A 29 0.90 4.25 4.07
N VAL A 30 1.60 4.31 2.93
CA VAL A 30 2.60 3.33 2.51
C VAL A 30 3.99 3.94 2.69
N PRO A 31 4.86 3.37 3.52
CA PRO A 31 6.26 3.76 3.56
C PRO A 31 6.96 3.38 2.25
N ILE A 32 7.66 4.32 1.61
CA ILE A 32 8.58 4.07 0.50
C ILE A 32 9.92 3.63 1.08
N HIS A 33 10.00 2.38 1.50
CA HIS A 33 11.21 1.76 2.00
C HIS A 33 11.47 0.51 1.15
N SER A 34 12.75 0.18 0.91
CA SER A 34 13.14 -1.03 0.16
C SER A 34 12.79 -2.31 0.91
N GLU A 35 12.74 -2.24 2.23
CA GLU A 35 12.38 -3.35 3.11
C GLU A 35 11.37 -2.86 4.14
N LEU A 36 10.32 -3.65 4.36
CA LEU A 36 9.17 -3.31 5.18
C LEU A 36 8.97 -4.40 6.21
N LYS A 37 8.84 -4.03 7.48
CA LYS A 37 8.55 -5.00 8.54
C LYS A 37 7.22 -5.70 8.25
N VAL A 38 7.15 -7.00 8.50
CA VAL A 38 5.93 -7.81 8.27
C VAL A 38 4.71 -7.19 8.95
N GLY A 39 4.84 -6.72 10.19
CA GLY A 39 3.73 -6.07 10.91
C GLY A 39 3.25 -4.77 10.24
N THR A 40 4.14 -4.00 9.63
CA THR A 40 3.78 -2.78 8.90
C THR A 40 3.09 -3.12 7.58
N LEU A 41 3.60 -4.13 6.86
CA LEU A 41 2.94 -4.63 5.64
C LEU A 41 1.52 -5.15 5.96
N SER A 42 1.37 -5.97 7.00
CA SER A 42 0.06 -6.47 7.44
C SER A 42 -0.89 -5.34 7.83
N GLY A 43 -0.39 -4.29 8.49
CA GLY A 43 -1.20 -3.11 8.81
C GLY A 43 -1.71 -2.38 7.56
N VAL A 44 -0.86 -2.20 6.55
CA VAL A 44 -1.23 -1.60 5.26
C VAL A 44 -2.28 -2.45 4.54
N LEU A 45 -2.07 -3.77 4.45
CA LEU A 45 -3.00 -4.70 3.81
C LEU A 45 -4.36 -4.72 4.50
N TRP A 46 -4.37 -4.68 5.84
CA TRP A 46 -5.59 -4.63 6.62
C TRP A 46 -6.38 -3.32 6.38
N GLN A 47 -5.72 -2.17 6.41
CA GLN A 47 -6.35 -0.85 6.16
C GLN A 47 -6.91 -0.74 4.74
N THR A 48 -6.24 -1.36 3.78
CA THR A 48 -6.65 -1.38 2.37
C THR A 48 -7.69 -2.46 2.04
N ALA A 49 -7.93 -3.38 2.99
CA ALA A 49 -8.68 -4.61 2.80
C ALA A 49 -8.22 -5.40 1.56
N VAL A 50 -6.89 -5.48 1.38
CA VAL A 50 -6.24 -6.28 0.35
C VAL A 50 -5.77 -7.58 0.97
N ALA A 51 -6.07 -8.70 0.33
CA ALA A 51 -5.57 -9.99 0.79
C ALA A 51 -4.06 -10.12 0.52
N PRO A 52 -3.27 -10.77 1.39
CA PRO A 52 -1.86 -11.02 1.14
C PRO A 52 -1.59 -11.69 -0.22
N GLU A 53 -2.44 -12.62 -0.63
CA GLU A 53 -2.34 -13.34 -1.90
C GLU A 53 -2.54 -12.39 -3.10
N GLU A 54 -3.51 -11.48 -3.01
CA GLU A 54 -3.80 -10.45 -4.01
C GLU A 54 -2.61 -9.48 -4.12
N PHE A 55 -2.01 -9.12 -2.99
CA PHE A 55 -0.80 -8.30 -2.96
C PHE A 55 0.40 -9.01 -3.60
N ILE A 56 0.61 -10.29 -3.30
CA ILE A 56 1.69 -11.10 -3.87
C ILE A 56 1.53 -11.25 -5.38
N ALA A 57 0.30 -11.48 -5.86
CA ALA A 57 0.01 -11.56 -7.29
C ALA A 57 0.29 -10.24 -8.04
N ALA A 58 0.30 -9.12 -7.33
CA ALA A 58 0.56 -7.79 -7.89
C ALA A 58 2.03 -7.33 -7.79
N LEU A 59 2.95 -8.12 -7.19
CA LEU A 59 4.38 -7.79 -7.07
C LEU A 59 5.10 -7.70 -8.42
#